data_AF-A0A1R3G3T4-F1
#
_entry.id   AF-A0A1R3G3T4-F1
#
_cell.length_a   1.000
_cell.length_b   1.000
_cell.length_c   1.000
_cell.angle_alpha   90.00
_cell.angle_beta   90.00
_cell.angle_gamma   90.00
#
_symmetry.space_group_name_H-M   'P 1'
#
loop_
_entity.id
_entity.type
_entity.pdbx_description
1 polymer ?
#
loop_
_entity_poly.entity_id
_entity_poly.type
_entity_poly.pdbx_seq_one_letter_code
_entity_poly.pdbx_strand_id
1 'polypeptide(L)'
;MADSGDQLPPEMNNLPPLIRSIIMNFEDILQLAYPAGSLSISQQVEHKPNFEFAIKAILALPPDKTGCNEQTISIIKQWLHIADTEIPTPEMAAIILQQPQILTEIYSRGLANHHPLSFTLLKPKTKRNFQKLTANFTNIIIRGERCETTCLTTFPIFKASITLSSTLDAISTTTEHNIQIILDPVGPTASELASASWEAEYHPQQRNSPCSIAILIYNARGIARPSFARNFIRTIAVYNPQIIILTETRTSMGQQILESQCANHSILHAIDPLGYFGGSWIIIKSTRMNANQISVWNDQAALEELPTKTANIVKNIQSHLKISFPSQSINDVSDDDKFPHMVEIISFMIVLPEDFTACDSETKTVIENWLRIPTNNIPSTLYLCKLLEEKEFLYQLYSRGFADYDPPIFNPYLDDEDIEFINIDTKFSNFTLQGEREKTMIITTEPVNLAWLSAAFSLTNDLKATKHLLELMLNTTNISFPNIETSQYEEYSASTSVAELTSLKFIIHNARGVQRPKFLERFQTIIQKYKPHFVIVTETRVEKEELSRSQPCIDYSPVITVEPDHFLGGIWFLQHRSIFTSEVISFTPKEVSIQIGIIE
;
A
#
# COMPACT_ATOMS: atom_id res chain seq x y z
N MET A 1 36.81 9.50 46.01
CA MET A 1 36.21 8.32 45.39
C MET A 1 35.67 7.47 46.52
N ALA A 2 34.40 7.69 46.87
CA ALA A 2 33.74 6.91 47.90
C ALA A 2 33.36 5.57 47.28
N ASP A 3 33.74 4.50 47.97
CA ASP A 3 33.32 3.14 47.73
C ASP A 3 31.78 3.13 47.81
N SER A 4 31.12 3.32 46.66
CA SER A 4 29.65 3.24 46.55
C SER A 4 29.32 1.76 46.59
N GLY A 5 29.47 1.19 47.79
CA GLY A 5 29.33 -0.22 48.03
C GLY A 5 28.02 -0.71 47.45
N ASP A 6 28.06 -1.92 46.91
CA ASP A 6 26.97 -2.73 46.37
C ASP A 6 25.87 -2.96 47.42
N GLN A 7 25.24 -1.89 47.91
CA GLN A 7 24.05 -1.97 48.71
C GLN A 7 22.95 -2.46 47.80
N LEU A 8 22.40 -3.62 48.13
CA LEU A 8 21.22 -4.14 47.46
C LEU A 8 20.04 -3.16 47.69
N PRO A 9 19.16 -2.98 46.71
CA PRO A 9 17.99 -2.13 46.88
C PRO A 9 17.04 -2.75 47.94
N PRO A 10 16.16 -1.95 48.58
CA PRO A 10 15.32 -2.43 49.68
C PRO A 10 14.40 -3.59 49.26
N GLU A 11 14.13 -4.56 50.14
CA GLU A 11 13.22 -5.66 49.80
C GLU A 11 11.82 -5.17 49.36
N MET A 12 11.19 -5.88 48.41
CA MET A 12 9.91 -5.52 47.79
C MET A 12 8.79 -5.20 48.81
N ASN A 13 8.77 -5.94 49.93
CA ASN A 13 7.77 -5.77 50.99
C ASN A 13 7.89 -4.44 51.75
N ASN A 14 9.10 -3.86 51.76
CA ASN A 14 9.40 -2.59 52.41
C ASN A 14 9.17 -1.38 51.49
N LEU A 15 8.89 -1.61 50.20
CA LEU A 15 8.65 -0.54 49.24
C LEU A 15 7.21 0.01 49.35
N PRO A 16 7.03 1.33 49.15
CA PRO A 16 5.72 1.95 48.99
C PRO A 16 4.87 1.27 47.89
N PRO A 17 3.53 1.22 48.03
CA PRO A 17 2.66 0.52 47.07
C PRO A 17 2.82 0.98 45.62
N LEU A 18 3.07 2.28 45.40
CA LEU A 18 3.30 2.85 44.07
C LEU A 18 4.57 2.29 43.43
N ILE A 19 5.70 2.32 44.15
CA ILE A 19 7.00 1.82 43.71
C ILE A 19 6.92 0.32 43.42
N ARG A 20 6.29 -0.44 44.33
CA ARG A 20 6.01 -1.86 44.13
C ARG A 20 5.25 -2.13 42.84
N SER A 21 4.22 -1.34 42.54
CA SER A 21 3.43 -1.49 41.32
C SER A 21 4.22 -1.17 40.05
N ILE A 22 5.19 -0.26 40.12
CA ILE A 22 6.07 0.08 38.98
C ILE A 22 7.10 -1.01 38.77
N ILE A 23 7.74 -1.48 39.84
CA ILE A 23 8.71 -2.59 39.75
C ILE A 23 8.02 -3.85 39.22
N MET A 24 6.86 -4.23 39.73
CA MET A 24 6.10 -5.38 39.21
C MET A 24 5.66 -5.22 37.75
N ASN A 25 5.62 -4.00 37.21
CA ASN A 25 5.40 -3.74 35.79
C ASN A 25 6.69 -3.99 35.00
N PHE A 26 7.81 -3.47 35.48
CA PHE A 26 9.12 -3.69 34.88
C PHE A 26 9.60 -5.14 34.97
N GLU A 27 9.33 -5.87 36.06
CA GLU A 27 9.64 -7.31 36.16
C GLU A 27 8.96 -8.09 35.04
N ASP A 28 7.69 -7.77 34.75
CA ASP A 28 6.94 -8.37 33.65
C ASP A 28 7.51 -7.98 32.29
N ILE A 29 7.70 -6.68 32.07
CA ILE A 29 8.10 -6.12 30.78
C ILE A 29 9.55 -6.46 30.41
N LEU A 30 10.45 -6.53 31.39
CA LEU A 30 11.88 -6.84 31.21
C LEU A 30 12.18 -8.32 31.46
N GLN A 31 11.25 -9.11 31.99
CA GLN A 31 11.49 -10.48 32.45
C GLN A 31 12.69 -10.57 33.42
N LEU A 32 12.75 -9.62 34.36
CA LEU A 32 13.77 -9.55 35.41
C LEU A 32 13.11 -9.72 36.78
N ALA A 33 13.83 -10.30 37.73
CA ALA A 33 13.37 -10.41 39.11
C ALA A 33 13.93 -9.26 39.95
N TYR A 34 13.10 -8.70 40.83
CA TYR A 34 13.55 -7.78 41.87
C TYR A 34 13.89 -8.55 43.16
N PRO A 35 14.96 -8.18 43.90
CA PRO A 35 15.91 -7.09 43.64
C PRO A 35 17.12 -7.50 42.79
N ALA A 36 17.18 -8.74 42.31
CA ALA A 36 18.35 -9.29 41.62
C ALA A 36 18.16 -9.31 40.09
N GLY A 37 18.64 -8.27 39.40
CA GLY A 37 18.65 -8.28 37.93
C GLY A 37 19.20 -7.00 37.31
N SER A 38 20.24 -7.12 36.48
CA SER A 38 20.75 -6.01 35.67
C SER A 38 19.91 -5.82 34.40
N LEU A 39 19.76 -4.59 33.92
CA LEU A 39 19.10 -4.33 32.63
C LEU A 39 19.80 -5.06 31.47
N SER A 40 21.13 -5.17 31.53
CA SER A 40 21.95 -5.82 30.49
C SER A 40 21.74 -7.33 30.35
N ILE A 41 21.18 -7.99 31.38
CA ILE A 41 20.86 -9.43 31.34
C ILE A 41 19.39 -9.71 31.03
N SER A 42 18.60 -8.68 30.77
CA SER A 42 17.20 -8.85 30.37
C SER A 42 17.13 -9.55 29.02
N GLN A 43 16.42 -10.69 28.96
CA GLN A 43 16.15 -11.37 27.68
C GLN A 43 15.45 -10.42 26.70
N GLN A 44 14.60 -9.51 27.18
CA GLN A 44 13.89 -8.57 26.31
C GLN A 44 14.85 -7.55 25.69
N VAL A 45 15.86 -7.11 26.44
CA VAL A 45 16.93 -6.23 25.92
C VAL A 45 17.84 -6.99 24.96
N GLU A 46 18.21 -8.23 25.28
CA GLU A 46 19.04 -9.08 24.41
C GLU A 46 18.41 -9.27 23.03
N HIS A 47 17.10 -9.55 22.98
CA HIS A 47 16.38 -9.72 21.72
C HIS A 47 16.08 -8.39 21.01
N LYS A 48 15.95 -7.29 21.76
CA LYS A 48 15.61 -5.95 21.26
C LYS A 48 16.48 -4.88 21.94
N PRO A 49 17.73 -4.68 21.50
CA PRO A 49 18.66 -3.74 22.14
C PRO A 49 18.13 -2.31 22.22
N ASN A 50 17.31 -1.88 21.25
CA ASN A 50 16.64 -0.59 21.26
C ASN A 50 15.77 -0.37 22.50
N PHE A 51 15.26 -1.45 23.10
CA PHE A 51 14.44 -1.35 24.29
C PHE A 51 15.23 -0.89 25.52
N GLU A 52 16.54 -1.16 25.59
CA GLU A 52 17.40 -0.62 26.65
C GLU A 52 17.43 0.90 26.63
N PHE A 53 17.63 1.48 25.44
CA PHE A 53 17.62 2.93 25.24
C PHE A 53 16.25 3.53 25.59
N ALA A 54 15.16 2.82 25.27
CA ALA A 54 13.82 3.24 25.65
C ALA A 54 13.66 3.33 27.18
N ILE A 55 14.12 2.32 27.93
CA ILE A 55 14.06 2.34 29.41
C ILE A 55 14.91 3.47 29.99
N LYS A 56 16.17 3.59 29.53
CA LYS A 56 17.08 4.65 29.99
C LYS A 56 16.50 6.05 29.71
N ALA A 57 15.91 6.26 28.54
CA ALA A 57 15.27 7.51 28.17
C ALA A 57 13.99 7.79 28.99
N ILE A 58 13.14 6.78 29.25
CA ILE A 58 11.97 6.93 30.12
C ILE A 58 12.37 7.35 31.53
N LEU A 59 13.42 6.76 32.09
CA LEU A 59 13.92 7.09 33.44
C LEU A 59 14.60 8.46 33.52
N ALA A 60 15.05 9.01 32.38
CA ALA A 60 15.60 10.37 32.29
C ALA A 60 14.53 11.47 32.27
N LEU A 61 13.27 11.12 31.98
CA LEU A 61 12.19 12.10 31.88
C LEU A 61 11.79 12.66 33.25
N PRO A 62 11.32 13.93 33.29
CA PRO A 62 10.91 14.56 34.53
C PRO A 62 9.67 13.88 35.14
N PRO A 63 9.45 14.03 36.47
CA PRO A 63 8.36 13.36 37.19
C PRO A 63 6.95 13.61 36.65
N ASP A 64 6.69 14.76 36.03
CA ASP A 64 5.39 15.10 35.43
C ASP A 64 5.04 14.22 34.22
N LYS A 65 6.04 13.63 33.55
CA LYS A 65 5.86 12.75 32.38
C LYS A 65 5.76 11.27 32.74
N THR A 66 6.38 10.85 33.84
CA THR A 66 6.47 9.43 34.26
C THR A 66 5.62 9.09 35.47
N GLY A 67 5.19 10.10 36.24
CA GLY A 67 4.55 9.92 37.54
C GLY A 67 5.49 9.39 38.63
N CYS A 68 6.80 9.31 38.37
CA CYS A 68 7.79 8.79 39.30
C CYS A 68 8.55 9.94 39.98
N ASN A 69 8.65 9.92 41.31
CA ASN A 69 9.53 10.83 42.03
C ASN A 69 11.00 10.36 41.97
N GLU A 70 11.92 11.23 42.35
CA GLU A 70 13.38 10.96 42.32
C GLU A 70 13.77 9.71 43.12
N GLN A 71 13.14 9.49 44.28
CA GLN A 71 13.38 8.30 45.10
C GLN A 71 12.99 7.01 44.35
N THR A 72 11.88 7.01 43.63
CA THR A 72 11.42 5.87 42.83
C THR A 72 12.41 5.59 41.70
N ILE A 73 12.84 6.63 40.99
CA ILE A 73 13.83 6.51 39.90
C ILE A 73 15.16 5.98 40.45
N SER A 74 15.63 6.48 41.59
CA SER A 74 16.86 6.01 42.24
C SER A 74 16.81 4.51 42.58
N ILE A 75 15.71 4.04 43.17
CA ILE A 75 15.53 2.60 43.47
C ILE A 75 15.52 1.76 42.19
N ILE A 76 14.86 2.23 41.13
CA ILE A 76 14.81 1.51 39.84
C ILE A 76 16.19 1.47 39.19
N LYS A 77 16.95 2.58 39.17
CA LYS A 77 18.32 2.62 38.65
C LYS A 77 19.24 1.68 39.41
N GLN A 78 19.16 1.70 40.74
CA GLN A 78 19.94 0.82 41.62
C GLN A 78 19.62 -0.65 41.35
N TRP A 79 18.34 -1.01 41.21
CA TRP A 79 17.93 -2.37 40.86
C TRP A 79 18.46 -2.79 39.49
N LEU A 80 18.26 -1.95 38.47
CA LEU A 80 18.62 -2.25 37.08
C LEU A 80 20.12 -2.09 36.77
N HIS A 81 20.92 -1.72 37.77
CA HIS A 81 22.36 -1.44 37.66
C HIS A 81 22.70 -0.40 36.58
N ILE A 82 21.87 0.64 36.46
CA ILE A 82 22.08 1.73 35.48
C ILE A 82 22.88 2.84 36.15
N ALA A 83 24.08 3.12 35.65
CA ALA A 83 24.90 4.21 36.17
C ALA A 83 24.31 5.57 35.77
N ASP A 84 24.49 6.59 36.61
CA ASP A 84 23.99 7.95 36.31
C ASP A 84 24.58 8.52 35.01
N THR A 85 25.77 8.09 34.62
CA THR A 85 26.41 8.46 33.34
C THR A 85 25.78 7.83 32.11
N GLU A 86 25.00 6.76 32.27
CA GLU A 86 24.29 6.09 31.16
C GLU A 86 22.91 6.67 30.91
N ILE A 87 22.40 7.49 31.84
CA ILE A 87 21.09 8.12 31.72
C ILE A 87 21.25 9.33 30.79
N PRO A 88 20.55 9.36 29.64
CA PRO A 88 20.62 10.49 28.73
C PRO A 88 20.10 11.77 29.42
N THR A 89 20.51 12.93 28.93
CA THR A 89 19.88 14.20 29.36
C THR A 89 18.40 14.20 28.95
N PRO A 90 17.52 14.97 29.60
CA PRO A 90 16.10 15.04 29.24
C PRO A 90 15.86 15.39 27.76
N GLU A 91 16.69 16.24 27.17
CA GLU A 91 16.62 16.63 25.75
C GLU A 91 16.98 15.44 24.84
N MET A 92 18.06 14.73 25.17
CA MET A 92 18.48 13.55 24.42
C MET A 92 17.45 12.42 24.58
N ALA A 93 16.87 12.26 25.76
CA ALA A 93 15.78 11.33 26.01
C ALA A 93 14.56 11.62 25.12
N ALA A 94 14.18 12.89 24.98
CA ALA A 94 13.08 13.28 24.09
C ALA A 94 13.36 12.90 22.62
N ILE A 95 14.61 13.06 22.15
CA ILE A 95 15.01 12.67 20.79
C ILE A 95 14.97 11.14 20.63
N ILE A 96 15.51 10.38 21.59
CA ILE A 96 15.48 8.91 21.57
C ILE A 96 14.03 8.41 21.52
N LEU A 97 13.15 8.98 22.32
CA LEU A 97 11.75 8.58 22.41
C LEU A 97 10.91 8.97 21.18
N GLN A 98 11.43 9.78 20.26
CA GLN A 98 10.78 10.08 18.98
C GLN A 98 11.18 9.09 17.87
N GLN A 99 12.18 8.25 18.09
CA GLN A 99 12.61 7.28 17.08
C GLN A 99 11.53 6.21 16.84
N PRO A 100 11.17 5.90 15.58
CA PRO A 100 10.08 4.96 15.27
C PRO A 100 10.25 3.56 15.88
N GLN A 101 11.47 3.03 15.87
CA GLN A 101 11.79 1.75 16.49
C GLN A 101 11.59 1.77 18.01
N ILE A 102 11.89 2.89 18.68
CA ILE A 102 11.70 3.05 20.13
C ILE A 102 10.21 3.17 20.47
N LEU A 103 9.47 3.98 19.70
CA LEU A 103 8.02 4.11 19.83
C LEU A 103 7.33 2.76 19.66
N THR A 104 7.72 1.97 18.65
CA THR A 104 7.19 0.62 18.42
C THR A 104 7.34 -0.26 19.67
N GLU A 105 8.52 -0.31 20.28
CA GLU A 105 8.77 -1.15 21.46
C GLU A 105 7.99 -0.66 22.70
N ILE A 106 7.88 0.65 22.90
CA ILE A 106 7.14 1.27 24.02
C ILE A 106 5.63 1.01 23.91
N TYR A 107 5.04 1.28 22.75
CA TYR A 107 3.59 1.14 22.56
C TYR A 107 3.15 -0.32 22.53
N SER A 108 3.87 -1.18 21.80
CA SER A 108 3.54 -2.60 21.69
C SER A 108 3.57 -3.35 23.04
N ARG A 109 4.25 -2.80 24.06
CA ARG A 109 4.31 -3.31 25.43
C ARG A 109 3.40 -2.58 26.43
N GLY A 110 2.66 -1.58 25.97
CA GLY A 110 1.72 -0.86 26.83
C GLY A 110 2.32 0.22 27.72
N LEU A 111 3.58 0.64 27.49
CA LEU A 111 4.27 1.61 28.35
C LEU A 111 3.78 3.05 28.15
N ALA A 112 3.36 3.41 26.93
CA ALA A 112 2.75 4.70 26.60
C ALA A 112 1.29 4.51 26.15
N ASN A 113 0.42 5.48 26.42
CA ASN A 113 -1.01 5.40 26.06
C ASN A 113 -1.52 6.59 25.24
N HIS A 114 -0.72 7.63 25.06
CA HIS A 114 -1.15 8.93 24.53
C HIS A 114 -0.06 9.55 23.66
N HIS A 115 -0.47 10.45 22.76
CA HIS A 115 0.43 11.37 22.07
C HIS A 115 0.05 12.83 22.42
N PRO A 116 0.97 13.68 22.94
CA PRO A 116 2.36 13.41 23.23
C PRO A 116 2.56 12.33 24.29
N LEU A 117 3.72 11.68 24.27
CA LEU A 117 4.02 10.51 25.11
C LEU A 117 3.70 10.78 26.59
N SER A 118 2.75 10.00 27.12
CA SER A 118 2.48 9.89 28.54
C SER A 118 2.71 8.44 28.97
N PHE A 119 3.63 8.25 29.91
CA PHE A 119 4.03 6.94 30.37
C PHE A 119 3.18 6.50 31.56
N THR A 120 2.62 5.31 31.48
CA THR A 120 1.93 4.68 32.61
C THR A 120 2.76 3.49 33.06
N LEU A 121 3.71 3.77 33.95
CA LEU A 121 4.64 2.77 34.49
C LEU A 121 3.99 1.87 35.55
N LEU A 122 2.74 2.14 35.92
CA LEU A 122 1.96 1.28 36.81
C LEU A 122 1.57 -0.01 36.12
N LYS A 123 1.75 -1.13 36.84
CA LYS A 123 1.19 -2.42 36.43
C LYS A 123 -0.30 -2.27 36.16
N PRO A 124 -0.78 -2.58 34.94
CA PRO A 124 -2.19 -2.48 34.61
C PRO A 124 -3.03 -3.33 35.56
N LYS A 125 -4.03 -2.71 36.19
CA LYS A 125 -5.00 -3.43 37.01
C LYS A 125 -6.08 -4.00 36.09
N THR A 126 -6.10 -5.31 35.94
CA THR A 126 -7.12 -5.98 35.12
C THR A 126 -8.48 -5.91 35.82
N LYS A 127 -9.38 -5.07 35.31
CA LYS A 127 -10.79 -5.07 35.72
C LYS A 127 -11.51 -6.20 35.00
N ARG A 128 -12.26 -7.02 35.74
CA ARG A 128 -13.05 -8.12 35.17
C ARG A 128 -14.52 -7.80 35.30
N ASN A 129 -15.23 -7.81 34.18
CA ASN A 129 -16.67 -7.59 34.11
C ASN A 129 -17.34 -8.86 33.57
N PHE A 130 -18.47 -9.23 34.17
CA PHE A 130 -19.29 -10.34 33.71
C PHE A 130 -20.68 -9.81 33.42
N GLN A 131 -21.19 -10.10 32.23
CA GLN A 131 -22.50 -9.63 31.82
C GLN A 131 -23.25 -10.74 31.09
N LYS A 132 -24.48 -10.99 31.52
CA LYS A 132 -25.41 -11.83 30.77
C LYS A 132 -26.23 -10.92 29.87
N LEU A 133 -26.19 -11.16 28.56
CA LEU A 133 -26.95 -10.37 27.60
C LEU A 133 -28.43 -10.77 27.68
N THR A 134 -29.29 -9.79 27.87
CA THR A 134 -30.76 -9.95 27.95
C THR A 134 -31.48 -9.28 26.78
N ALA A 135 -30.79 -8.45 26.01
CA ALA A 135 -31.30 -7.77 24.82
C ALA A 135 -30.65 -8.34 23.56
N ASN A 136 -31.34 -8.18 22.42
CA ASN A 136 -30.83 -8.55 21.10
C ASN A 136 -29.75 -7.60 20.59
N PHE A 137 -29.63 -6.39 21.13
CA PHE A 137 -28.57 -5.44 20.80
C PHE A 137 -27.78 -5.09 22.06
N THR A 138 -26.45 -5.07 21.93
CA THR A 138 -25.55 -4.60 22.97
C THR A 138 -24.43 -3.80 22.35
N ASN A 139 -24.16 -2.62 22.90
CA ASN A 139 -23.03 -1.79 22.52
C ASN A 139 -22.06 -1.69 23.70
N ILE A 140 -20.78 -1.99 23.47
CA ILE A 140 -19.71 -1.94 24.46
C ILE A 140 -18.61 -1.02 23.94
N ILE A 141 -18.29 -0.01 24.75
CA ILE A 141 -17.19 0.90 24.48
C ILE A 141 -16.02 0.53 25.38
N ILE A 142 -14.88 0.20 24.77
CA ILE A 142 -13.62 -0.11 25.45
C ILE A 142 -12.65 1.04 25.20
N ARG A 143 -12.10 1.62 26.26
CA ARG A 143 -11.10 2.70 26.15
C ARG A 143 -9.68 2.16 26.18
N GLY A 144 -8.81 2.66 25.31
CA GLY A 144 -7.48 2.12 25.07
C GLY A 144 -6.53 2.18 26.27
N GLU A 145 -6.71 3.16 27.16
CA GLU A 145 -5.89 3.32 28.36
C GLU A 145 -6.21 2.30 29.47
N ARG A 146 -7.37 1.62 29.37
CA ARG A 146 -7.84 0.67 30.39
C ARG A 146 -7.33 -0.74 30.11
N CYS A 147 -7.02 -1.49 31.17
CA CYS A 147 -6.80 -2.93 31.06
C CYS A 147 -8.03 -3.63 31.62
N GLU A 148 -8.92 -4.07 30.73
CA GLU A 148 -10.18 -4.69 31.10
C GLU A 148 -10.46 -5.97 30.33
N THR A 149 -11.13 -6.88 31.01
CA THR A 149 -11.62 -8.13 30.45
C THR A 149 -13.10 -8.22 30.74
N THR A 150 -13.91 -8.25 29.68
CA THR A 150 -15.36 -8.37 29.78
C THR A 150 -15.78 -9.71 29.21
N CYS A 151 -16.43 -10.54 30.03
CA CYS A 151 -16.98 -11.83 29.60
C CYS A 151 -18.50 -11.70 29.48
N LEU A 152 -19.01 -11.96 28.28
CA LEU A 152 -20.42 -11.92 27.96
C LEU A 152 -20.95 -13.33 27.79
N THR A 153 -22.18 -13.58 28.23
CA THR A 153 -22.92 -14.80 27.90
C THR A 153 -24.24 -14.45 27.24
N THR A 154 -24.52 -15.04 26.08
CA THR A 154 -25.77 -14.81 25.35
C THR A 154 -26.89 -15.71 25.86
N PHE A 155 -28.14 -15.36 25.59
CA PHE A 155 -29.22 -16.37 25.53
C PHE A 155 -29.00 -17.29 24.31
N PRO A 156 -29.72 -18.43 24.19
CA PRO A 156 -29.61 -19.29 23.02
C PRO A 156 -29.92 -18.53 21.73
N ILE A 157 -29.02 -18.59 20.75
CA ILE A 157 -29.12 -17.88 19.48
C ILE A 157 -28.82 -18.83 18.31
N PHE A 158 -29.27 -18.45 17.12
CA PHE A 158 -28.84 -19.09 15.87
C PHE A 158 -27.70 -18.32 15.19
N LYS A 159 -27.74 -16.99 15.30
CA LYS A 159 -26.81 -16.09 14.62
C LYS A 159 -26.46 -14.91 15.53
N ALA A 160 -25.21 -14.45 15.41
CA ALA A 160 -24.77 -13.18 15.95
C ALA A 160 -24.07 -12.39 14.83
N SER A 161 -24.31 -11.08 14.79
CA SER A 161 -23.54 -10.13 14.01
C SER A 161 -22.73 -9.28 14.98
N ILE A 162 -21.42 -9.20 14.75
CA ILE A 162 -20.50 -8.43 15.58
C ILE A 162 -19.83 -7.40 14.68
N THR A 163 -19.97 -6.13 15.04
CA THR A 163 -19.29 -5.01 14.40
C THR A 163 -18.27 -4.45 15.38
N LEU A 164 -17.06 -4.25 14.90
CA LEU A 164 -15.95 -3.68 15.67
C LEU A 164 -15.43 -2.47 14.91
N SER A 165 -15.47 -1.30 15.54
CA SER A 165 -14.83 -0.09 15.04
C SER A 165 -13.89 0.48 16.09
N SER A 166 -12.88 1.20 15.63
CA SER A 166 -11.88 1.84 16.48
C SER A 166 -11.72 3.29 16.04
N THR A 167 -11.84 4.21 16.98
CA THR A 167 -11.69 5.65 16.74
C THR A 167 -10.58 6.20 17.63
N LEU A 168 -9.75 7.09 17.11
CA LEU A 168 -8.77 7.83 17.91
C LEU A 168 -9.40 9.16 18.34
N ASP A 169 -9.60 9.37 19.63
CA ASP A 169 -10.06 10.65 20.16
C ASP A 169 -8.92 11.67 20.06
N ALA A 170 -9.10 12.68 19.22
CA ALA A 170 -8.10 13.72 18.98
C ALA A 170 -7.73 14.54 20.24
N ILE A 171 -8.64 14.63 21.22
CA ILE A 171 -8.42 15.43 22.44
C ILE A 171 -7.67 14.62 23.48
N SER A 172 -8.16 13.42 23.81
CA SER A 172 -7.52 12.56 24.81
C SER A 172 -6.32 11.79 24.25
N THR A 173 -6.20 11.68 22.93
CA THR A 173 -5.25 10.85 22.20
C THR A 173 -5.29 9.38 22.63
N THR A 174 -6.47 8.94 23.05
CA THR A 174 -6.79 7.55 23.35
C THR A 174 -7.64 6.97 22.25
N THR A 175 -7.52 5.67 22.06
CA THR A 175 -8.46 4.92 21.23
C THR A 175 -9.72 4.60 22.01
N GLU A 176 -10.85 4.67 21.33
CA GLU A 176 -12.09 4.08 21.78
C GLU A 176 -12.48 2.98 20.78
N HIS A 177 -12.72 1.78 21.28
CA HIS A 177 -13.20 0.66 20.50
C HIS A 177 -14.69 0.47 20.78
N ASN A 178 -15.49 0.55 19.73
CA ASN A 178 -16.94 0.37 19.78
C ASN A 178 -17.27 -1.02 19.24
N ILE A 179 -17.84 -1.85 20.12
CA ILE A 179 -18.18 -3.24 19.86
C ILE A 179 -19.70 -3.36 19.90
N GLN A 180 -20.31 -3.51 18.73
CA GLN A 180 -21.74 -3.73 18.60
C GLN A 180 -22.02 -5.21 18.37
N ILE A 181 -22.92 -5.76 19.18
CA ILE A 181 -23.32 -7.17 19.12
C ILE A 181 -24.82 -7.20 18.89
N ILE A 182 -25.23 -7.74 17.75
CA ILE A 182 -26.63 -8.00 17.39
C ILE A 182 -26.84 -9.52 17.42
N LEU A 183 -27.78 -9.97 18.24
CA LEU A 183 -28.14 -11.36 18.44
C LEU A 183 -29.47 -11.63 17.76
N ASP A 184 -29.55 -12.71 16.98
CA ASP A 184 -30.79 -13.18 16.38
C ASP A 184 -31.47 -14.18 17.34
N PRO A 185 -32.52 -13.77 18.06
CA PRO A 185 -33.14 -14.62 19.07
C PRO A 185 -33.88 -15.79 18.47
N VAL A 186 -33.97 -16.87 19.24
CA VAL A 186 -34.97 -17.91 19.02
C VAL A 186 -36.33 -17.28 19.26
N GLY A 187 -36.96 -16.76 18.21
CA GLY A 187 -38.27 -16.13 18.33
C GLY A 187 -39.30 -17.11 18.92
N PRO A 188 -40.16 -16.69 19.88
CA PRO A 188 -41.34 -17.48 20.24
C PRO A 188 -42.30 -17.70 19.05
N THR A 189 -42.17 -16.89 17.99
CA THR A 189 -42.97 -16.93 16.76
C THR A 189 -42.56 -18.00 15.76
N ALA A 190 -41.38 -18.64 15.87
CA ALA A 190 -41.00 -19.70 14.94
C ALA A 190 -41.85 -20.98 15.12
N SER A 191 -42.41 -21.20 16.31
CA SER A 191 -43.37 -22.29 16.54
C SER A 191 -44.79 -21.98 16.02
N GLU A 192 -45.13 -20.72 15.76
CA GLU A 192 -46.47 -20.32 15.26
C GLU A 192 -46.49 -20.04 13.75
N LEU A 193 -45.35 -19.74 13.12
CA LEU A 193 -45.26 -19.49 11.67
C LEU A 193 -44.76 -20.69 10.85
N ALA A 194 -44.26 -21.76 11.48
CA ALA A 194 -43.83 -22.98 10.79
C ALA A 194 -44.99 -23.82 10.19
N SER A 195 -46.25 -23.40 10.36
CA SER A 195 -47.43 -24.07 9.81
C SER A 195 -47.90 -23.55 8.44
N ALA A 196 -47.25 -22.56 7.83
CA ALA A 196 -47.77 -21.92 6.60
C ALA A 196 -46.86 -21.89 5.35
N SER A 197 -45.63 -22.40 5.40
CA SER A 197 -44.74 -22.40 4.23
C SER A 197 -44.37 -23.83 3.82
N TRP A 198 -44.98 -24.31 2.73
CA TRP A 198 -44.78 -25.66 2.18
C TRP A 198 -43.65 -25.72 1.12
N GLU A 199 -42.94 -24.62 0.88
CA GLU A 199 -41.90 -24.52 -0.17
C GLU A 199 -40.46 -24.63 0.36
N ALA A 200 -40.24 -25.32 1.49
CA ALA A 200 -38.89 -25.68 1.92
C ALA A 200 -38.46 -27.02 1.29
N GLU A 201 -38.08 -26.98 0.02
CA GLU A 201 -37.38 -28.08 -0.66
C GLU A 201 -36.04 -28.39 0.04
N TYR A 202 -35.95 -29.61 0.56
CA TYR A 202 -34.78 -30.49 0.62
C TYR A 202 -33.37 -29.86 0.49
N HIS A 203 -32.97 -29.03 1.44
CA HIS A 203 -31.58 -29.04 1.87
C HIS A 203 -31.46 -29.82 3.18
N PRO A 204 -30.60 -30.86 3.27
CA PRO A 204 -30.26 -31.51 4.53
C PRO A 204 -29.36 -30.54 5.34
N GLN A 205 -29.93 -29.40 5.75
CA GLN A 205 -29.27 -28.43 6.59
C GLN A 205 -29.22 -28.98 8.01
N GLN A 206 -28.00 -29.06 8.52
CA GLN A 206 -27.66 -29.36 9.91
C GLN A 206 -28.66 -28.68 10.85
N ARG A 207 -29.35 -29.48 11.68
CA ARG A 207 -30.18 -28.99 12.79
C ARG A 207 -29.28 -28.30 13.82
N ASN A 208 -28.85 -27.08 13.54
CA ASN A 208 -28.16 -26.24 14.49
C ASN A 208 -29.17 -25.85 15.56
N SER A 209 -29.20 -26.62 16.65
CA SER A 209 -30.01 -26.25 17.82
C SER A 209 -29.46 -24.93 18.37
N PRO A 210 -30.32 -23.98 18.74
CA PRO A 210 -29.86 -22.70 19.25
C PRO A 210 -29.03 -22.93 20.51
N CYS A 211 -27.91 -22.22 20.63
CA CYS A 211 -27.00 -22.40 21.75
C CYS A 211 -26.58 -21.06 22.35
N SER A 212 -26.34 -21.06 23.66
CA SER A 212 -25.71 -19.92 24.32
C SER A 212 -24.24 -19.91 23.99
N ILE A 213 -23.70 -18.74 23.66
CA ILE A 213 -22.28 -18.53 23.42
C ILE A 213 -21.70 -17.56 24.47
N ALA A 214 -20.44 -17.78 24.79
CA ALA A 214 -19.59 -16.92 25.57
C ALA A 214 -18.70 -16.08 24.64
N ILE A 215 -18.72 -14.77 24.83
CA ILE A 215 -17.91 -13.80 24.10
C ILE A 215 -16.93 -13.16 25.09
N LEU A 216 -15.63 -13.25 24.82
CA LEU A 216 -14.58 -12.65 25.63
C LEU A 216 -14.06 -11.38 24.94
N ILE A 217 -14.22 -10.23 25.57
CA ILE A 217 -13.60 -8.98 25.13
C ILE A 217 -12.38 -8.74 26.02
N TYR A 218 -11.19 -8.66 25.43
CA TYR A 218 -9.93 -8.51 26.13
C TYR A 218 -9.16 -7.29 25.60
N ASN A 219 -9.01 -6.26 26.43
CA ASN A 219 -8.17 -5.12 26.09
C ASN A 219 -6.72 -5.44 26.45
N ALA A 220 -5.89 -5.71 25.42
CA ALA A 220 -4.53 -6.19 25.59
C ALA A 220 -3.56 -5.11 26.09
N ARG A 221 -3.79 -3.86 25.66
CA ARG A 221 -2.89 -2.73 25.90
C ARG A 221 -1.43 -3.06 25.54
N GLY A 222 -1.24 -3.66 24.36
CA GLY A 222 0.05 -4.10 23.84
C GLY A 222 0.30 -5.60 24.02
N ILE A 223 0.26 -6.34 22.91
CA ILE A 223 0.43 -7.80 22.88
C ILE A 223 1.89 -8.25 22.97
N ALA A 224 2.86 -7.36 22.75
CA ALA A 224 4.29 -7.69 22.86
C ALA A 224 4.75 -7.79 24.32
N ARG A 225 3.83 -7.57 25.27
CA ARG A 225 4.11 -7.70 26.70
C ARG A 225 4.32 -9.18 27.06
N PRO A 226 5.42 -9.56 27.72
CA PRO A 226 5.73 -10.97 27.97
C PRO A 226 4.63 -11.75 28.72
N SER A 227 3.98 -11.17 29.74
CA SER A 227 2.87 -11.85 30.43
C SER A 227 1.57 -11.95 29.63
N PHE A 228 1.42 -11.22 28.52
CA PHE A 228 0.17 -11.17 27.75
C PHE A 228 -0.28 -12.56 27.36
N ALA A 229 0.57 -13.31 26.66
CA ALA A 229 0.25 -14.63 26.13
C ALA A 229 -0.22 -15.59 27.24
N ARG A 230 0.55 -15.68 28.34
CA ARG A 230 0.19 -16.53 29.49
C ARG A 230 -1.13 -16.11 30.14
N ASN A 231 -1.35 -14.81 30.35
CA ASN A 231 -2.58 -14.30 30.98
C ASN A 231 -3.79 -14.50 30.07
N PHE A 232 -3.62 -14.31 28.77
CA PHE A 232 -4.64 -14.49 27.76
C PHE A 232 -5.06 -15.97 27.64
N ILE A 233 -4.12 -16.90 27.54
CA ILE A 233 -4.40 -18.35 27.51
C ILE A 233 -5.13 -18.78 28.79
N ARG A 234 -4.67 -18.32 29.95
CA ARG A 234 -5.35 -18.62 31.22
C ARG A 234 -6.79 -18.09 31.21
N THR A 235 -7.01 -16.92 30.63
CA THR A 235 -8.34 -16.30 30.50
C THR A 235 -9.23 -17.12 29.57
N ILE A 236 -8.71 -17.59 28.43
CA ILE A 236 -9.42 -18.50 27.52
C ILE A 236 -9.76 -19.81 28.22
N ALA A 237 -8.81 -20.41 28.96
CA ALA A 237 -9.05 -21.66 29.67
C ALA A 237 -10.13 -21.55 30.75
N VAL A 238 -10.20 -20.41 31.46
CA VAL A 238 -11.20 -20.17 32.52
C VAL A 238 -12.59 -19.94 31.93
N TYR A 239 -12.73 -19.16 30.87
CA TYR A 239 -14.04 -18.76 30.34
C TYR A 239 -14.52 -19.61 29.15
N ASN A 240 -13.62 -20.36 28.50
CA ASN A 240 -13.87 -21.18 27.32
C ASN A 240 -14.74 -20.48 26.25
N PRO A 241 -14.38 -19.25 25.83
CA PRO A 241 -15.20 -18.47 24.91
C PRO A 241 -15.27 -19.08 23.53
N GLN A 242 -16.42 -18.92 22.87
CA GLN A 242 -16.59 -19.25 21.47
C GLN A 242 -16.06 -18.12 20.59
N ILE A 243 -16.26 -16.86 20.99
CA ILE A 243 -15.77 -15.67 20.29
C ILE A 243 -14.86 -14.88 21.23
N ILE A 244 -13.73 -14.42 20.73
CA ILE A 244 -12.83 -13.52 21.45
C ILE A 244 -12.63 -12.26 20.61
N ILE A 245 -12.76 -11.09 21.23
CA ILE A 245 -12.49 -9.79 20.65
C ILE A 245 -11.31 -9.22 21.43
N LEU A 246 -10.16 -9.09 20.77
CA LEU A 246 -8.96 -8.52 21.32
C LEU A 246 -8.87 -7.06 20.85
N THR A 247 -8.72 -6.10 21.76
CA THR A 247 -8.51 -4.68 21.42
C THR A 247 -7.16 -4.19 21.92
N GLU A 248 -6.72 -3.01 21.46
CA GLU A 248 -5.40 -2.44 21.78
C GLU A 248 -4.25 -3.44 21.53
N THR A 249 -4.24 -4.07 20.37
CA THR A 249 -3.15 -4.98 20.02
C THR A 249 -1.83 -4.22 19.86
N ARG A 250 -1.88 -3.00 19.30
CA ARG A 250 -0.77 -2.04 19.08
C ARG A 250 0.38 -2.55 18.20
N THR A 251 0.29 -3.77 17.70
CA THR A 251 1.17 -4.35 16.69
C THR A 251 0.49 -5.57 16.07
N SER A 252 0.80 -5.86 14.80
CA SER A 252 0.35 -7.06 14.10
C SER A 252 1.23 -8.28 14.40
N MET A 253 2.45 -8.10 14.92
CA MET A 253 3.44 -9.20 15.05
C MET A 253 3.04 -10.34 16.00
N GLY A 254 2.08 -10.14 16.90
CA GLY A 254 1.68 -11.17 17.86
C GLY A 254 0.67 -12.22 17.33
N GLN A 255 0.22 -12.12 16.07
CA GLN A 255 -0.79 -13.03 15.53
C GLN A 255 -0.28 -14.49 15.53
N GLN A 256 0.97 -14.71 15.10
CA GLN A 256 1.61 -16.02 15.07
C GLN A 256 1.72 -16.66 16.47
N ILE A 257 1.94 -15.85 17.50
CA ILE A 257 2.00 -16.32 18.89
C ILE A 257 0.63 -16.84 19.33
N LEU A 258 -0.46 -16.16 18.97
CA LEU A 258 -1.80 -16.63 19.30
C LEU A 258 -2.18 -17.88 18.52
N GLU A 259 -1.89 -17.94 17.23
CA GLU A 259 -2.20 -19.10 16.39
C GLU A 259 -1.47 -20.36 16.87
N SER A 260 -0.20 -20.23 17.26
CA SER A 260 0.58 -21.35 17.79
C SER A 260 0.14 -21.82 19.18
N GLN A 261 -0.37 -20.91 20.02
CA GLN A 261 -0.72 -21.23 21.41
C GLN A 261 -2.21 -21.52 21.64
N CYS A 262 -3.07 -21.14 20.70
CA CYS A 262 -4.52 -21.32 20.79
C CYS A 262 -5.06 -22.23 19.68
N ALA A 263 -4.64 -23.50 19.65
CA ALA A 263 -4.94 -24.45 18.56
C ALA A 263 -6.43 -24.63 18.18
N ASN A 264 -7.36 -24.28 19.07
CA ASN A 264 -8.81 -24.39 18.82
C ASN A 264 -9.44 -23.08 18.35
N HIS A 265 -8.65 -22.02 18.19
CA HIS A 265 -9.09 -20.67 17.89
C HIS A 265 -8.33 -20.14 16.68
N SER A 266 -9.04 -19.58 15.71
CA SER A 266 -8.46 -18.97 14.52
C SER A 266 -8.81 -17.48 14.48
N ILE A 267 -7.87 -16.66 14.04
CA ILE A 267 -8.12 -15.25 13.78
C ILE A 267 -9.03 -15.17 12.56
N LEU A 268 -10.25 -14.68 12.75
CA LEU A 268 -11.20 -14.45 11.67
C LEU A 268 -10.92 -13.12 10.97
N HIS A 269 -10.59 -12.10 11.75
CA HIS A 269 -10.35 -10.76 11.24
C HIS A 269 -9.36 -10.01 12.12
N ALA A 270 -8.53 -9.17 11.50
CA ALA A 270 -7.60 -8.29 12.18
C ALA A 270 -7.67 -6.88 11.60
N ILE A 271 -7.78 -5.91 12.49
CA ILE A 271 -7.66 -4.48 12.21
C ILE A 271 -6.28 -4.07 12.74
N ASP A 272 -5.46 -3.50 11.87
CA ASP A 272 -4.14 -3.01 12.25
C ASP A 272 -4.22 -1.74 13.11
N PRO A 273 -3.24 -1.49 13.97
CA PRO A 273 -3.17 -0.24 14.72
C PRO A 273 -3.00 0.99 13.81
N LEU A 274 -3.64 2.10 14.18
CA LEU A 274 -3.44 3.40 13.57
C LEU A 274 -2.17 4.01 14.15
N GLY A 275 -1.06 3.86 13.42
CA GLY A 275 0.28 4.18 13.93
C GLY A 275 0.64 3.24 15.07
N TYR A 276 0.67 3.75 16.30
CA TYR A 276 1.00 2.98 17.51
C TYR A 276 -0.22 2.68 18.41
N PHE A 277 -1.41 3.10 17.96
CA PHE A 277 -2.64 3.12 18.74
C PHE A 277 -3.65 2.10 18.21
N GLY A 278 -4.42 1.47 19.08
CA GLY A 278 -5.50 0.61 18.64
C GLY A 278 -5.04 -0.75 18.15
N GLY A 279 -5.64 -1.16 17.03
CA GLY A 279 -5.57 -2.51 16.52
C GLY A 279 -6.53 -3.43 17.27
N SER A 280 -7.18 -4.34 16.55
CA SER A 280 -8.18 -5.23 17.14
C SER A 280 -8.39 -6.50 16.34
N TRP A 281 -8.55 -7.64 17.02
CA TRP A 281 -8.72 -8.94 16.38
C TRP A 281 -10.03 -9.60 16.80
N ILE A 282 -10.70 -10.26 15.86
CA ILE A 282 -11.83 -11.14 16.12
C ILE A 282 -11.33 -12.57 15.93
N ILE A 283 -11.41 -13.36 16.98
CA ILE A 283 -10.93 -14.73 17.03
C ILE A 283 -12.11 -15.65 17.33
N ILE A 284 -12.25 -16.73 16.57
CA ILE A 284 -13.37 -17.66 16.72
C ILE A 284 -12.87 -19.06 17.05
N LYS A 285 -13.65 -19.80 17.81
CA LYS A 285 -13.39 -21.21 18.09
C LYS A 285 -13.80 -22.06 16.88
N SER A 286 -12.83 -22.60 16.17
CA SER A 286 -12.99 -23.27 14.86
C SER A 286 -13.91 -24.50 14.88
N THR A 287 -14.06 -25.15 16.03
CA THR A 287 -14.81 -26.42 16.15
C THR A 287 -16.33 -26.26 16.27
N ARG A 288 -16.86 -25.03 16.38
CA ARG A 288 -18.28 -24.84 16.76
C ARG A 288 -19.05 -23.79 15.97
N MET A 289 -18.40 -23.00 15.12
CA MET A 289 -19.05 -21.90 14.43
C MET A 289 -18.53 -21.77 13.01
N ASN A 290 -19.45 -21.53 12.09
CA ASN A 290 -19.13 -20.99 10.77
C ASN A 290 -19.26 -19.48 10.86
N ALA A 291 -18.22 -18.75 10.50
CA ALA A 291 -18.23 -17.30 10.46
C ALA A 291 -17.90 -16.83 9.05
N ASN A 292 -18.71 -15.90 8.54
CA ASN A 292 -18.48 -15.24 7.27
C ASN A 292 -18.21 -13.77 7.55
N GLN A 293 -17.12 -13.23 7.00
CA GLN A 293 -16.86 -11.80 7.00
C GLN A 293 -17.87 -11.12 6.07
N ILE A 294 -18.65 -10.18 6.59
CA ILE A 294 -19.72 -9.51 5.82
C ILE A 294 -19.19 -8.25 5.12
N SER A 295 -18.36 -7.46 5.81
CA SER A 295 -17.82 -6.18 5.29
C SER A 295 -16.73 -5.64 6.21
N VAL A 296 -15.72 -4.97 5.66
CA VAL A 296 -14.72 -4.18 6.41
C VAL A 296 -14.91 -2.73 6.01
N TRP A 297 -15.22 -1.87 6.98
CA TRP A 297 -15.36 -0.43 6.80
C TRP A 297 -14.17 0.23 7.47
N ASN A 298 -13.24 0.76 6.68
CA ASN A 298 -12.21 1.67 7.19
C ASN A 298 -12.72 3.09 6.94
N ASP A 299 -12.92 3.89 7.99
CA ASP A 299 -13.26 5.32 7.91
C ASP A 299 -12.08 6.19 7.38
N GLN A 300 -11.03 5.57 6.82
CA GLN A 300 -10.07 6.32 6.01
C GLN A 300 -10.68 6.48 4.63
N ALA A 301 -10.69 7.73 4.13
CA ALA A 301 -11.30 8.09 2.85
C ALA A 301 -11.03 7.00 1.83
N ALA A 302 -12.07 6.34 1.31
CA ALA A 302 -11.86 5.35 0.27
C ALA A 302 -11.20 6.06 -0.92
N LEU A 303 -10.43 5.34 -1.73
CA LEU A 303 -9.86 5.90 -2.97
C LEU A 303 -10.95 6.53 -3.86
N GLU A 304 -12.19 6.05 -3.74
CA GLU A 304 -13.40 6.54 -4.41
C GLU A 304 -13.95 7.85 -3.84
N GLU A 305 -13.59 8.21 -2.59
CA GLU A 305 -13.99 9.46 -1.93
C GLU A 305 -13.03 10.61 -2.19
N LEU A 306 -11.82 10.31 -2.68
CA LEU A 306 -10.84 11.33 -3.07
C LEU A 306 -11.26 12.02 -4.37
N PRO A 307 -10.90 13.30 -4.57
CA PRO A 307 -11.04 13.95 -5.88
C PRO A 307 -10.37 13.10 -6.98
N THR A 308 -11.00 12.99 -8.16
CA THR A 308 -10.54 12.12 -9.26
C THR A 308 -9.04 12.26 -9.55
N LYS A 309 -8.56 13.50 -9.52
CA LYS A 309 -7.16 13.86 -9.72
C LYS A 309 -6.24 13.26 -8.65
N THR A 310 -6.58 13.46 -7.37
CA THR A 310 -5.88 12.88 -6.22
C THR A 310 -5.92 11.35 -6.26
N ALA A 311 -7.09 10.76 -6.55
CA ALA A 311 -7.25 9.31 -6.66
C ALA A 311 -6.36 8.72 -7.75
N ASN A 312 -6.24 9.37 -8.91
CA ASN A 312 -5.38 8.93 -10.01
C ASN A 312 -3.90 9.03 -9.66
N ILE A 313 -3.49 10.10 -8.95
CA ILE A 313 -2.13 10.22 -8.43
C ILE A 313 -1.82 9.10 -7.45
N VAL A 314 -2.72 8.85 -6.50
CA VAL A 314 -2.58 7.77 -5.53
C VAL A 314 -2.48 6.41 -6.23
N LYS A 315 -3.37 6.10 -7.19
CA LYS A 315 -3.31 4.87 -8.00
C LYS A 315 -1.97 4.72 -8.72
N ASN A 316 -1.45 5.82 -9.26
CA ASN A 316 -0.17 5.82 -9.96
C ASN A 316 0.97 5.46 -9.00
N ILE A 317 1.02 6.10 -7.82
CA ILE A 317 1.98 5.79 -6.76
C ILE A 317 1.83 4.34 -6.29
N GLN A 318 0.61 3.87 -6.03
CA GLN A 318 0.33 2.48 -5.64
C GLN A 318 0.88 1.49 -6.66
N SER A 319 0.68 1.74 -7.95
CA SER A 319 1.16 0.85 -9.01
C SER A 319 2.68 0.77 -9.10
N HIS A 320 3.37 1.89 -8.85
CA HIS A 320 4.83 1.95 -8.89
C HIS A 320 5.47 1.36 -7.64
N LEU A 321 4.92 1.64 -6.46
CA LEU A 321 5.47 1.18 -5.19
C LEU A 321 4.94 -0.19 -4.74
N LYS A 322 3.92 -0.72 -5.43
CA LYS A 322 3.18 -1.94 -5.05
C LYS A 322 2.64 -1.91 -3.62
N ILE A 323 2.18 -0.74 -3.20
CA ILE A 323 1.54 -0.51 -1.88
C ILE A 323 0.07 -0.13 -2.04
N SER A 324 -0.69 -0.31 -0.96
CA SER A 324 -2.12 -0.07 -0.90
C SER A 324 -2.45 1.18 -0.10
N PHE A 325 -3.13 2.13 -0.75
CA PHE A 325 -3.78 3.23 -0.04
C PHE A 325 -5.04 2.73 0.66
N PRO A 326 -5.34 3.17 1.90
CA PRO A 326 -4.53 4.03 2.77
C PRO A 326 -3.64 3.25 3.76
N SER A 327 -3.61 1.91 3.67
CA SER A 327 -3.12 1.02 4.73
C SER A 327 -1.59 0.84 4.78
N GLN A 328 -0.92 0.91 3.63
CA GLN A 328 0.53 0.71 3.50
C GLN A 328 1.24 2.05 3.24
N SER A 329 2.41 2.21 3.82
CA SER A 329 3.26 3.41 3.75
C SER A 329 4.50 3.16 2.88
N ILE A 330 5.34 4.18 2.69
CA ILE A 330 6.61 4.03 1.97
C ILE A 330 7.57 3.01 2.62
N ASN A 331 7.42 2.77 3.93
CA ASN A 331 8.25 1.82 4.66
C ASN A 331 7.83 0.36 4.44
N ASP A 332 6.65 0.14 3.85
CA ASP A 332 6.11 -1.19 3.56
C ASP A 332 6.47 -1.68 2.14
N VAL A 333 7.23 -0.88 1.38
CA VAL A 333 7.76 -1.24 0.07
C VAL A 333 8.85 -2.31 0.25
N SER A 334 8.69 -3.45 -0.45
CA SER A 334 9.68 -4.54 -0.47
C SER A 334 11.04 -4.04 -0.96
N ASP A 335 12.14 -4.53 -0.38
CA ASP A 335 13.50 -4.20 -0.84
C ASP A 335 13.72 -4.56 -2.32
N ASP A 336 13.11 -5.66 -2.79
CA ASP A 336 13.15 -6.09 -4.20
C ASP A 336 12.35 -5.17 -5.13
N ASP A 337 11.42 -4.40 -4.56
CA ASP A 337 10.58 -3.43 -5.26
C ASP A 337 11.07 -1.99 -5.04
N LYS A 338 12.24 -1.79 -4.40
CA LYS A 338 12.86 -0.47 -4.25
C LYS A 338 13.42 -0.02 -5.58
N PHE A 339 12.59 0.70 -6.31
CA PHE A 339 13.02 1.43 -7.49
C PHE A 339 13.95 2.58 -7.09
N PRO A 340 15.11 2.72 -7.75
CA PRO A 340 15.95 3.89 -7.58
C PRO A 340 15.14 5.16 -7.82
N HIS A 341 15.29 6.15 -6.95
CA HIS A 341 14.68 7.48 -7.08
C HIS A 341 13.16 7.59 -6.90
N MET A 342 12.40 6.51 -6.62
CA MET A 342 10.94 6.66 -6.47
C MET A 342 10.53 7.51 -5.26
N VAL A 343 11.27 7.42 -4.14
CA VAL A 343 11.05 8.27 -2.97
C VAL A 343 11.34 9.72 -3.33
N GLU A 344 12.39 9.98 -4.10
CA GLU A 344 12.79 11.28 -4.59
C GLU A 344 11.76 11.85 -5.58
N ILE A 345 11.22 11.05 -6.49
CA ILE A 345 10.13 11.45 -7.41
C ILE A 345 8.88 11.81 -6.62
N ILE A 346 8.46 11.01 -5.64
CA ILE A 346 7.31 11.34 -4.80
C ILE A 346 7.56 12.60 -3.98
N SER A 347 8.76 12.74 -3.42
CA SER A 347 9.14 13.95 -2.70
C SER A 347 9.13 15.18 -3.61
N PHE A 348 9.55 15.02 -4.86
CA PHE A 348 9.47 16.05 -5.89
C PHE A 348 8.03 16.50 -6.15
N MET A 349 7.08 15.55 -6.22
CA MET A 349 5.64 15.86 -6.35
C MET A 349 5.09 16.65 -5.17
N ILE A 350 5.58 16.38 -3.97
CA ILE A 350 5.12 17.00 -2.73
C ILE A 350 5.69 18.43 -2.60
N VAL A 351 7.00 18.59 -2.83
CA VAL A 351 7.74 19.83 -2.51
C VAL A 351 7.51 20.94 -3.53
N LEU A 352 7.37 20.61 -4.80
CA LEU A 352 7.43 21.63 -5.84
C LEU A 352 6.21 22.54 -5.87
N PRO A 353 6.36 23.80 -6.34
CA PRO A 353 5.22 24.69 -6.54
C PRO A 353 4.16 24.06 -7.46
N GLU A 354 2.91 24.50 -7.31
CA GLU A 354 1.78 24.02 -8.13
C GLU A 354 1.99 24.31 -9.63
N ASP A 355 2.83 25.28 -9.99
CA ASP A 355 3.16 25.56 -11.41
C ASP A 355 4.01 24.45 -12.07
N PHE A 356 4.69 23.62 -11.28
CA PHE A 356 5.57 22.55 -11.76
C PHE A 356 4.98 21.15 -11.54
N THR A 357 3.85 21.07 -10.85
CA THR A 357 3.19 19.80 -10.54
C THR A 357 1.70 19.93 -10.71
N ALA A 358 1.07 18.89 -11.25
CA ALA A 358 -0.38 18.80 -11.16
C ALA A 358 -0.86 18.63 -9.69
N CYS A 359 -0.01 18.51 -8.67
CA CYS A 359 -0.44 18.27 -7.29
C CYS A 359 -0.87 19.57 -6.59
N ASP A 360 -2.16 19.73 -6.33
CA ASP A 360 -2.67 20.79 -5.45
C ASP A 360 -2.32 20.51 -3.97
N SER A 361 -2.39 21.55 -3.14
CA SER A 361 -2.14 21.46 -1.69
C SER A 361 -2.93 20.35 -0.96
N GLU A 362 -4.17 20.09 -1.37
CA GLU A 362 -4.99 19.01 -0.81
C GLU A 362 -4.41 17.64 -1.16
N THR A 363 -4.10 17.40 -2.43
CA THR A 363 -3.48 16.17 -2.91
C THR A 363 -2.14 15.91 -2.22
N LYS A 364 -1.31 16.94 -2.06
CA LYS A 364 -0.03 16.83 -1.33
C LYS A 364 -0.24 16.36 0.10
N THR A 365 -1.20 16.96 0.80
CA THR A 365 -1.55 16.59 2.18
C THR A 365 -1.98 15.12 2.28
N VAL A 366 -2.79 14.65 1.33
CA VAL A 366 -3.23 13.23 1.29
C VAL A 366 -2.04 12.30 1.12
N ILE A 367 -1.13 12.61 0.19
CA ILE A 367 0.05 11.78 -0.11
C ILE A 367 1.04 11.78 1.07
N GLU A 368 1.33 12.95 1.66
CA GLU A 368 2.21 13.09 2.82
C GLU A 368 1.72 12.25 4.00
N ASN A 369 0.43 12.38 4.34
CA ASN A 369 -0.19 11.65 5.43
C ASN A 369 -0.23 10.13 5.18
N TRP A 370 -0.55 9.73 3.96
CA TRP A 370 -0.60 8.33 3.58
C TRP A 370 0.77 7.66 3.62
N LEU A 371 1.75 8.24 2.93
CA LEU A 371 3.07 7.64 2.78
C LEU A 371 3.92 7.80 4.04
N ARG A 372 3.49 8.64 4.99
CA ARG A 372 4.17 8.90 6.27
C ARG A 372 5.64 9.31 6.07
N ILE A 373 5.90 10.09 5.02
CA ILE A 373 7.25 10.59 4.73
C ILE A 373 7.58 11.62 5.81
N PRO A 374 8.58 11.37 6.67
CA PRO A 374 8.95 12.35 7.69
C PRO A 374 9.39 13.66 7.03
N THR A 375 8.98 14.81 7.56
CA THR A 375 9.30 16.12 6.98
C THR A 375 10.81 16.38 6.87
N ASN A 376 11.61 15.76 7.74
CA ASN A 376 13.07 15.80 7.70
C ASN A 376 13.69 14.89 6.62
N ASN A 377 12.93 13.95 6.06
CA ASN A 377 13.36 13.09 4.97
C ASN A 377 13.01 13.66 3.60
N ILE A 378 12.17 14.71 3.55
CA ILE A 378 11.85 15.41 2.32
C ILE A 378 13.11 16.18 1.87
N PRO A 379 13.69 15.87 0.69
CA PRO A 379 14.88 16.55 0.24
C PRO A 379 14.64 18.04 0.01
N SER A 380 15.65 18.86 0.28
CA SER A 380 15.55 20.31 0.04
C SER A 380 15.26 20.61 -1.44
N THR A 381 14.55 21.68 -1.73
CA THR A 381 14.26 22.13 -3.11
C THR A 381 15.55 22.27 -3.94
N LEU A 382 16.64 22.75 -3.35
CA LEU A 382 17.94 22.87 -4.02
C LEU A 382 18.50 21.49 -4.46
N TYR A 383 18.36 20.48 -3.62
CA TYR A 383 18.77 19.11 -3.96
C TYR A 383 17.89 18.52 -5.06
N LEU A 384 16.57 18.73 -4.98
CA LEU A 384 15.64 18.31 -6.02
C LEU A 384 15.95 18.97 -7.38
N CYS A 385 16.32 20.25 -7.39
CA CYS A 385 16.77 20.93 -8.62
C CYS A 385 18.04 20.29 -9.19
N LYS A 386 18.98 19.85 -8.34
CA LYS A 386 20.19 19.14 -8.79
C LYS A 386 19.86 17.76 -9.38
N LEU A 387 18.88 17.05 -8.82
CA LEU A 387 18.43 15.77 -9.39
C LEU A 387 17.89 15.94 -10.82
N LEU A 388 17.27 17.08 -11.15
CA LEU A 388 16.85 17.37 -12.53
C LEU A 388 18.00 17.59 -13.50
N GLU A 389 19.23 17.74 -13.02
CA GLU A 389 20.43 17.78 -13.85
C GLU A 389 21.01 16.37 -14.06
N GLU A 390 20.55 15.37 -13.29
CA GLU A 390 21.03 14.00 -13.36
C GLU A 390 20.30 13.20 -14.46
N LYS A 391 21.08 12.68 -15.44
CA LYS A 391 20.55 11.92 -16.59
C LYS A 391 19.66 10.74 -16.14
N GLU A 392 20.09 10.02 -15.11
CA GLU A 392 19.38 8.84 -14.61
C GLU A 392 18.03 9.19 -13.97
N PHE A 393 17.97 10.26 -13.17
CA PHE A 393 16.74 10.71 -12.56
C PHE A 393 15.71 11.16 -13.62
N LEU A 394 16.16 11.96 -14.60
CA LEU A 394 15.32 12.36 -15.73
C LEU A 394 14.84 11.14 -16.51
N TYR A 395 15.72 10.18 -16.79
CA TYR A 395 15.35 8.93 -17.46
C TYR A 395 14.22 8.21 -16.72
N GLN A 396 14.31 8.02 -15.40
CA GLN A 396 13.25 7.40 -14.61
C GLN A 396 11.95 8.20 -14.63
N LEU A 397 12.04 9.53 -14.59
CA LEU A 397 10.88 10.42 -14.61
C LEU A 397 10.11 10.31 -15.94
N TYR A 398 10.81 10.39 -17.07
CA TYR A 398 10.18 10.38 -18.40
C TYR A 398 9.73 8.99 -18.84
N SER A 399 10.59 7.97 -18.69
CA SER A 399 10.32 6.60 -19.14
C SER A 399 9.11 5.95 -18.43
N ARG A 400 8.74 6.47 -17.26
CA ARG A 400 7.59 6.03 -16.45
C ARG A 400 6.35 6.91 -16.60
N GLY A 401 6.45 7.99 -17.38
CA GLY A 401 5.32 8.87 -17.66
C GLY A 401 4.99 9.85 -16.56
N PHE A 402 5.95 10.21 -15.72
CA PHE A 402 5.75 11.22 -14.68
C PHE A 402 5.88 12.65 -15.18
N ALA A 403 6.63 12.89 -16.26
CA ALA A 403 6.82 14.21 -16.87
C ALA A 403 6.61 14.18 -18.38
N ASP A 404 6.10 15.26 -18.99
CA ASP A 404 5.79 15.31 -20.43
C ASP A 404 6.53 16.39 -21.24
N TYR A 405 7.25 17.29 -20.57
CA TYR A 405 7.79 18.53 -21.15
C TYR A 405 9.25 18.68 -20.77
N ASP A 406 10.01 19.48 -21.53
CA ASP A 406 11.37 19.90 -21.17
C ASP A 406 11.38 21.44 -20.98
N PRO A 407 11.57 21.98 -19.75
CA PRO A 407 11.90 21.27 -18.52
C PRO A 407 10.75 20.39 -17.98
N PRO A 408 11.04 19.36 -17.16
CA PRO A 408 10.03 18.44 -16.64
C PRO A 408 8.89 19.14 -15.91
N ILE A 409 7.67 18.98 -16.42
CA ILE A 409 6.44 19.33 -15.70
C ILE A 409 5.75 18.03 -15.31
N PHE A 410 5.50 17.87 -14.02
CA PHE A 410 4.93 16.66 -13.48
C PHE A 410 3.44 16.56 -13.79
N ASN A 411 3.07 15.58 -14.61
CA ASN A 411 1.71 15.39 -15.09
C ASN A 411 1.30 13.92 -14.91
N PRO A 412 0.88 13.54 -13.69
CA PRO A 412 0.50 12.18 -13.37
C PRO A 412 -0.69 11.80 -14.24
N TYR A 413 -0.51 10.74 -15.02
CA TYR A 413 -1.52 10.27 -15.95
C TYR A 413 -2.85 9.94 -15.25
N LEU A 414 -3.95 10.28 -15.93
CA LEU A 414 -5.31 9.90 -15.57
C LEU A 414 -5.62 8.62 -16.35
N ASP A 415 -6.00 7.52 -15.68
CA ASP A 415 -6.40 6.23 -16.29
C ASP A 415 -7.69 6.33 -17.16
N ASP A 416 -7.77 7.32 -18.04
CA ASP A 416 -8.86 7.51 -18.98
C ASP A 416 -8.51 6.78 -20.29
N GLU A 417 -9.30 5.74 -20.59
CA GLU A 417 -9.17 5.00 -21.84
C GLU A 417 -9.74 5.81 -23.01
N ASP A 418 -8.89 6.62 -23.64
CA ASP A 418 -9.21 7.25 -24.94
C ASP A 418 -8.86 6.28 -26.08
N ILE A 419 -9.81 5.41 -26.44
CA ILE A 419 -9.72 4.51 -27.60
C ILE A 419 -10.62 5.03 -28.73
N GLU A 420 -9.99 5.45 -29.82
CA GLU A 420 -10.67 5.89 -31.04
C GLU A 420 -10.65 4.78 -32.10
N PHE A 421 -11.77 4.56 -32.78
CA PHE A 421 -11.86 3.61 -33.89
C PHE A 421 -11.98 4.37 -35.21
N ILE A 422 -11.10 4.07 -36.16
CA ILE A 422 -11.00 4.78 -37.43
C ILE A 422 -11.05 3.77 -38.56
N ASN A 423 -11.97 3.98 -39.50
CA ASN A 423 -12.03 3.21 -40.75
C ASN A 423 -11.51 4.10 -41.87
N ILE A 424 -10.47 3.66 -42.55
CA ILE A 424 -9.84 4.40 -43.64
C ILE A 424 -10.39 3.90 -44.97
N ASP A 425 -11.09 4.79 -45.65
CA ASP A 425 -11.60 4.65 -47.00
C ASP A 425 -10.88 5.58 -48.01
N THR A 426 -10.03 6.48 -47.52
CA THR A 426 -9.24 7.39 -48.35
C THR A 426 -7.86 6.82 -48.67
N LYS A 427 -7.30 7.24 -49.82
CA LYS A 427 -5.94 6.86 -50.21
C LYS A 427 -4.87 7.37 -49.24
N PHE A 428 -5.09 8.56 -48.66
CA PHE A 428 -4.17 9.21 -47.74
C PHE A 428 -4.91 9.54 -46.45
N SER A 429 -4.29 9.26 -45.32
CA SER A 429 -4.79 9.61 -43.99
C SER A 429 -3.66 10.06 -43.11
N ASN A 430 -3.86 11.17 -42.41
CA ASN A 430 -2.88 11.74 -41.50
C ASN A 430 -3.46 11.75 -40.08
N PHE A 431 -2.65 11.28 -39.13
CA PHE A 431 -2.98 11.23 -37.72
C PHE A 431 -1.99 12.10 -36.96
N THR A 432 -2.48 12.81 -35.96
CA THR A 432 -1.62 13.62 -35.07
C THR A 432 -1.88 13.21 -33.63
N LEU A 433 -0.80 12.91 -32.91
CA LEU A 433 -0.83 12.62 -31.48
C LEU A 433 0.01 13.66 -30.72
N GLN A 434 -0.54 14.13 -29.60
CA GLN A 434 0.19 15.00 -28.68
C GLN A 434 0.86 14.12 -27.62
N GLY A 435 2.14 14.36 -27.35
CA GLY A 435 2.96 13.53 -26.48
C GLY A 435 2.44 13.43 -25.06
N GLU A 436 1.84 14.49 -24.53
CA GLU A 436 1.29 14.54 -23.17
C GLU A 436 -0.05 13.79 -23.00
N ARG A 437 -0.62 13.25 -24.08
CA ARG A 437 -1.91 12.55 -24.05
C ARG A 437 -1.77 11.10 -24.46
N GLU A 438 -2.02 10.19 -23.52
CA GLU A 438 -2.20 8.79 -23.88
C GLU A 438 -3.47 8.65 -24.68
N LYS A 439 -3.33 8.05 -25.85
CA LYS A 439 -4.41 7.85 -26.80
C LYS A 439 -4.12 6.58 -27.59
N THR A 440 -5.16 5.79 -27.81
CA THR A 440 -5.09 4.60 -28.64
C THR A 440 -6.01 4.78 -29.84
N MET A 441 -5.48 4.59 -31.04
CA MET A 441 -6.26 4.58 -32.27
C MET A 441 -6.23 3.16 -32.83
N ILE A 442 -7.42 2.58 -33.03
CA ILE A 442 -7.61 1.30 -33.71
C ILE A 442 -8.04 1.62 -35.13
N ILE A 443 -7.15 1.36 -36.08
CA ILE A 443 -7.34 1.72 -37.48
C ILE A 443 -7.63 0.46 -38.27
N THR A 444 -8.68 0.47 -39.10
CA THR A 444 -8.93 -0.56 -40.11
C THR A 444 -8.97 0.05 -41.50
N THR A 445 -8.52 -0.71 -42.49
CA THR A 445 -8.49 -0.27 -43.89
C THR A 445 -9.45 -1.09 -44.73
N GLU A 446 -9.88 -0.56 -45.87
CA GLU A 446 -10.36 -1.39 -46.98
C GLU A 446 -9.29 -2.41 -47.41
N PRO A 447 -9.68 -3.52 -48.09
CA PRO A 447 -8.73 -4.50 -48.61
C PRO A 447 -7.69 -3.88 -49.54
N VAL A 448 -6.41 -4.06 -49.20
CA VAL A 448 -5.26 -3.53 -49.94
C VAL A 448 -4.23 -4.62 -50.18
N ASN A 449 -3.36 -4.43 -51.17
CA ASN A 449 -2.19 -5.29 -51.40
C ASN A 449 -0.88 -4.66 -50.86
N LEU A 450 -0.85 -3.33 -50.76
CA LEU A 450 0.30 -2.57 -50.35
C LEU A 450 -0.13 -1.36 -49.52
N ALA A 451 0.58 -1.11 -48.44
CA ALA A 451 0.42 0.10 -47.63
C ALA A 451 1.78 0.75 -47.37
N TRP A 452 1.77 2.08 -47.26
CA TRP A 452 2.91 2.87 -46.84
C TRP A 452 2.58 3.58 -45.56
N LEU A 453 3.50 3.56 -44.60
CA LEU A 453 3.28 4.13 -43.28
C LEU A 453 4.52 4.88 -42.84
N SER A 454 4.37 6.18 -42.62
CA SER A 454 5.37 7.03 -42.01
C SER A 454 4.95 7.47 -40.62
N ALA A 455 5.90 7.51 -39.70
CA ALA A 455 5.74 8.06 -38.37
C ALA A 455 6.92 8.97 -38.07
N ALA A 456 6.63 10.22 -37.75
CA ALA A 456 7.60 11.22 -37.37
C ALA A 456 7.20 11.90 -36.07
N PHE A 457 8.17 12.40 -35.31
CA PHE A 457 7.90 13.27 -34.17
C PHE A 457 8.73 14.55 -34.21
N SER A 458 8.17 15.60 -33.64
CA SER A 458 8.79 16.92 -33.56
C SER A 458 8.59 17.50 -32.16
N LEU A 459 9.53 18.35 -31.73
CA LEU A 459 9.38 19.13 -30.50
C LEU A 459 8.77 20.48 -30.86
N THR A 460 7.72 20.86 -30.15
CA THR A 460 7.09 22.18 -30.29
C THR A 460 7.95 23.27 -29.64
N ASN A 461 7.94 24.49 -30.21
CA ASN A 461 8.84 25.56 -29.75
C ASN A 461 8.49 26.12 -28.36
N ASP A 462 7.23 26.03 -27.92
CA ASP A 462 6.76 26.77 -26.73
C ASP A 462 7.10 26.05 -25.42
N LEU A 463 6.79 24.75 -25.34
CA LEU A 463 6.95 23.93 -24.13
C LEU A 463 7.82 22.69 -24.35
N LYS A 464 8.45 22.58 -25.53
CA LYS A 464 9.14 21.37 -25.98
C LYS A 464 8.29 20.09 -25.83
N ALA A 465 6.97 20.22 -25.94
CA ALA A 465 6.08 19.07 -26.02
C ALA A 465 6.28 18.36 -27.36
N THR A 466 6.17 17.05 -27.36
CA THR A 466 6.28 16.25 -28.57
C THR A 466 4.97 16.19 -29.32
N LYS A 467 5.06 16.31 -30.65
CA LYS A 467 3.95 16.09 -31.58
C LYS A 467 4.35 15.00 -32.54
N HIS A 468 3.56 13.93 -32.58
CA HIS A 468 3.73 12.83 -33.53
C HIS A 468 2.80 13.03 -34.71
N LEU A 469 3.34 12.89 -35.91
CA LEU A 469 2.63 12.87 -37.18
C LEU A 469 2.76 11.47 -37.76
N LEU A 470 1.63 10.82 -38.05
CA LEU A 470 1.60 9.54 -38.72
C LEU A 470 0.84 9.67 -40.01
N GLU A 471 1.43 9.18 -41.10
CA GLU A 471 0.87 9.26 -42.44
C GLU A 471 0.71 7.84 -42.97
N LEU A 472 -0.53 7.47 -43.30
CA LEU A 472 -0.87 6.18 -43.88
C LEU A 472 -1.37 6.40 -45.30
N MET A 473 -0.75 5.70 -46.24
CA MET A 473 -1.12 5.74 -47.64
C MET A 473 -1.41 4.32 -48.15
N LEU A 474 -2.58 4.16 -48.74
CA LEU A 474 -3.11 2.86 -49.17
C LEU A 474 -3.03 2.73 -50.70
N ASN A 475 -2.54 1.59 -51.19
CA ASN A 475 -2.57 1.28 -52.61
C ASN A 475 -3.85 0.50 -52.95
N THR A 476 -4.89 1.19 -53.45
CA THR A 476 -6.21 0.59 -53.70
C THR A 476 -6.50 0.26 -55.17
N THR A 477 -5.62 0.59 -56.12
CA THR A 477 -5.45 0.06 -57.52
C THR A 477 -4.83 1.11 -58.47
N ASN A 478 -3.88 0.68 -59.32
CA ASN A 478 -3.41 1.34 -60.56
C ASN A 478 -3.09 2.85 -60.56
N ILE A 479 -2.33 3.35 -59.59
CA ILE A 479 -1.81 4.73 -59.66
C ILE A 479 -0.34 4.77 -59.24
N SER A 480 0.50 5.36 -60.10
CA SER A 480 1.92 5.67 -59.83
C SER A 480 2.05 6.57 -58.61
N PHE A 481 2.96 6.22 -57.70
CA PHE A 481 3.24 7.00 -56.50
C PHE A 481 3.83 8.36 -56.89
N PRO A 482 3.41 9.47 -56.27
CA PRO A 482 3.95 10.78 -56.60
C PRO A 482 5.43 10.86 -56.17
N ASN A 483 6.34 10.91 -57.15
CA ASN A 483 7.73 11.35 -57.04
C ASN A 483 8.52 10.85 -55.81
N ILE A 484 8.61 9.53 -55.62
CA ILE A 484 9.84 8.99 -55.04
C ILE A 484 10.80 8.84 -56.22
N GLU A 485 11.78 9.74 -56.34
CA GLU A 485 12.82 9.74 -57.41
C GLU A 485 13.80 8.55 -57.29
N THR A 486 13.31 7.36 -56.95
CA THR A 486 14.11 6.14 -56.98
C THR A 486 13.64 5.31 -58.17
N SER A 487 14.49 5.24 -59.20
CA SER A 487 14.38 4.37 -60.38
C SER A 487 14.15 2.88 -60.08
N GLN A 488 14.18 2.47 -58.81
CA GLN A 488 13.92 1.11 -58.34
C GLN A 488 12.42 0.78 -58.14
N TYR A 489 11.54 1.80 -58.07
CA TYR A 489 10.12 1.57 -57.81
C TYR A 489 9.38 0.89 -58.98
N GLU A 490 9.69 1.30 -60.22
CA GLU A 490 9.09 0.71 -61.43
C GLU A 490 9.54 -0.74 -61.65
N GLU A 491 10.80 -1.08 -61.34
CA GLU A 491 11.28 -2.47 -61.38
C GLU A 491 10.63 -3.37 -60.31
N TYR A 492 10.40 -2.84 -59.10
CA TYR A 492 9.78 -3.59 -58.01
C TYR A 492 8.29 -3.89 -58.29
N SER A 493 7.55 -2.87 -58.74
CA SER A 493 6.12 -2.96 -59.04
C SER A 493 5.79 -3.87 -60.24
N ALA A 494 6.76 -4.12 -61.13
CA ALA A 494 6.61 -5.07 -62.24
C ALA A 494 6.83 -6.56 -61.84
N SER A 495 7.39 -6.83 -60.66
CA SER A 495 7.81 -8.18 -60.23
C SER A 495 6.92 -8.85 -59.19
N THR A 496 5.95 -8.12 -58.61
CA THR A 496 5.09 -8.62 -57.53
C THR A 496 3.85 -9.31 -58.10
N SER A 497 3.66 -10.60 -57.79
CA SER A 497 2.42 -11.33 -58.08
C SER A 497 1.24 -10.66 -57.37
N VAL A 498 0.05 -10.73 -57.98
CA VAL A 498 -1.17 -10.13 -57.44
C VAL A 498 -1.64 -10.93 -56.23
N ALA A 499 -1.10 -10.61 -55.05
CA ALA A 499 -1.55 -11.16 -53.78
C ALA A 499 -3.04 -10.80 -53.51
N GLU A 500 -3.74 -11.67 -52.79
CA GLU A 500 -5.14 -11.41 -52.39
C GLU A 500 -5.25 -10.13 -51.54
N LEU A 501 -6.18 -9.26 -51.91
CA LEU A 501 -6.45 -8.02 -51.17
C LEU A 501 -6.93 -8.36 -49.75
N THR A 502 -6.25 -7.81 -48.74
CA THR A 502 -6.61 -8.07 -47.33
C THR A 502 -6.80 -6.75 -46.60
N SER A 503 -7.82 -6.68 -45.74
CA SER A 503 -8.03 -5.53 -44.85
C SER A 503 -6.93 -5.50 -43.80
N LEU A 504 -6.26 -4.35 -43.64
CA LEU A 504 -5.22 -4.18 -42.63
C LEU A 504 -5.81 -3.59 -41.35
N LYS A 505 -5.25 -4.00 -40.21
CA LYS A 505 -5.58 -3.46 -38.89
C LYS A 505 -4.32 -2.94 -38.21
N PHE A 506 -4.32 -1.69 -37.81
CA PHE A 506 -3.25 -1.04 -37.09
C PHE A 506 -3.70 -0.64 -35.69
N ILE A 507 -2.78 -0.65 -34.74
CA ILE A 507 -2.93 0.07 -33.48
C ILE A 507 -1.86 1.13 -33.41
N ILE A 508 -2.26 2.37 -33.16
CA ILE A 508 -1.33 3.44 -32.79
C ILE A 508 -1.60 3.77 -31.33
N HIS A 509 -0.60 3.62 -30.48
CA HIS A 509 -0.72 3.80 -29.05
C HIS A 509 0.35 4.76 -28.53
N ASN A 510 -0.08 5.90 -28.00
CA ASN A 510 0.81 6.79 -27.27
C ASN A 510 1.01 6.28 -25.84
N ALA A 511 2.19 5.72 -25.55
CA ALA A 511 2.49 5.06 -24.28
C ALA A 511 2.77 6.03 -23.11
N ARG A 512 3.19 7.28 -23.41
CA ARG A 512 3.70 8.23 -22.42
C ARG A 512 4.77 7.63 -21.49
N GLY A 513 5.65 6.78 -22.00
CA GLY A 513 6.64 6.05 -21.22
C GLY A 513 6.26 4.59 -20.98
N VAL A 514 7.01 3.70 -21.61
CA VAL A 514 6.74 2.24 -21.61
C VAL A 514 7.18 1.53 -20.34
N GLN A 515 7.94 2.16 -19.46
CA GLN A 515 8.33 1.57 -18.17
C GLN A 515 7.26 1.72 -17.08
N ARG A 516 6.11 2.33 -17.40
CA ARG A 516 4.98 2.44 -16.49
C ARG A 516 4.43 1.04 -16.11
N PRO A 517 4.19 0.74 -14.82
CA PRO A 517 3.78 -0.59 -14.35
C PRO A 517 2.57 -1.19 -15.09
N LYS A 518 1.55 -0.37 -15.38
CA LYS A 518 0.33 -0.81 -16.06
C LYS A 518 0.42 -0.83 -17.60
N PHE A 519 1.47 -0.26 -18.19
CA PHE A 519 1.58 -0.15 -19.65
C PHE A 519 1.53 -1.55 -20.29
N LEU A 520 2.36 -2.48 -19.82
CA LEU A 520 2.48 -3.80 -20.43
C LEU A 520 1.18 -4.60 -20.36
N GLU A 521 0.53 -4.65 -19.21
CA GLU A 521 -0.74 -5.35 -19.02
C GLU A 521 -1.84 -4.79 -19.93
N ARG A 522 -1.97 -3.47 -19.99
CA ARG A 522 -2.95 -2.78 -20.83
C ARG A 522 -2.65 -2.99 -22.31
N PHE A 523 -1.40 -2.83 -22.70
CA PHE A 523 -0.94 -3.01 -24.07
C PHE A 523 -1.21 -4.44 -24.57
N GLN A 524 -0.93 -5.44 -23.74
CA GLN A 524 -1.23 -6.85 -24.03
C GLN A 524 -2.74 -7.08 -24.16
N THR A 525 -3.55 -6.51 -23.27
CA THR A 525 -5.01 -6.61 -23.33
C THR A 525 -5.56 -6.03 -24.63
N ILE A 526 -5.08 -4.86 -25.04
CA ILE A 526 -5.46 -4.18 -26.30
C ILE A 526 -5.05 -5.05 -27.51
N ILE A 527 -3.82 -5.54 -27.54
CA ILE A 527 -3.31 -6.40 -28.61
C ILE A 527 -4.12 -7.69 -28.72
N GLN A 528 -4.38 -8.38 -27.60
CA GLN A 528 -5.13 -9.64 -27.58
C GLN A 528 -6.58 -9.44 -28.03
N LYS A 529 -7.20 -8.34 -27.61
CA LYS A 529 -8.59 -8.01 -27.93
C LYS A 529 -8.77 -7.69 -29.41
N TYR A 530 -7.90 -6.85 -29.99
CA TYR A 530 -8.10 -6.34 -31.34
C TYR A 530 -7.31 -7.08 -32.41
N LYS A 531 -6.25 -7.82 -32.04
CA LYS A 531 -5.40 -8.61 -32.94
C LYS A 531 -4.95 -7.84 -34.18
N PRO A 532 -4.21 -6.72 -34.02
CA PRO A 532 -3.75 -5.95 -35.16
C PRO A 532 -2.67 -6.68 -35.97
N HIS A 533 -2.49 -6.25 -37.20
CA HIS A 533 -1.38 -6.68 -38.04
C HIS A 533 -0.10 -5.92 -37.69
N PHE A 534 -0.25 -4.64 -37.36
CA PHE A 534 0.84 -3.72 -37.04
C PHE A 534 0.51 -2.89 -35.81
N VAL A 535 1.51 -2.61 -34.99
CA VAL A 535 1.37 -1.76 -33.81
C VAL A 535 2.47 -0.71 -33.84
N ILE A 536 2.09 0.56 -33.70
CA ILE A 536 2.98 1.69 -33.55
C ILE A 536 2.84 2.20 -32.12
N VAL A 537 3.94 2.22 -31.38
CA VAL A 537 3.98 2.79 -30.03
C VAL A 537 4.75 4.10 -30.10
N THR A 538 4.12 5.21 -29.73
CA THR A 538 4.75 6.53 -29.65
C THR A 538 5.01 6.91 -28.19
N GLU A 539 5.86 7.92 -27.95
CA GLU A 539 6.31 8.29 -26.60
C GLU A 539 6.86 7.10 -25.83
N THR A 540 7.77 6.36 -26.46
CA THR A 540 8.37 5.21 -25.81
C THR A 540 9.28 5.66 -24.67
N ARG A 541 9.98 6.79 -24.85
CA ARG A 541 10.85 7.46 -23.85
C ARG A 541 11.93 6.56 -23.26
N VAL A 542 12.30 5.51 -23.99
CA VAL A 542 13.36 4.58 -23.62
C VAL A 542 14.28 4.36 -24.80
N GLU A 543 15.55 4.11 -24.49
CA GLU A 543 16.57 3.82 -25.49
C GLU A 543 16.41 2.36 -26.04
N LYS A 544 16.95 2.07 -27.23
CA LYS A 544 16.82 0.77 -27.93
C LYS A 544 17.11 -0.45 -27.06
N GLU A 545 18.15 -0.38 -26.23
CA GLU A 545 18.63 -1.48 -25.41
C GLU A 545 17.55 -1.99 -24.45
N GLU A 546 16.65 -1.11 -24.01
CA GLU A 546 15.57 -1.40 -23.08
C GLU A 546 14.38 -2.09 -23.73
N LEU A 547 14.17 -1.92 -25.05
CA LEU A 547 13.16 -2.69 -25.80
C LEU A 547 13.43 -4.19 -25.71
N SER A 548 14.70 -4.59 -25.73
CA SER A 548 15.09 -6.00 -25.62
C SER A 548 14.77 -6.59 -24.24
N ARG A 549 14.76 -5.76 -23.19
CA ARG A 549 14.41 -6.16 -21.82
C ARG A 549 12.91 -6.17 -21.56
N SER A 550 12.19 -5.25 -22.22
CA SER A 550 10.74 -5.04 -21.99
C SER A 550 9.85 -5.86 -22.91
N GLN A 551 10.40 -6.57 -23.91
CA GLN A 551 9.75 -7.36 -24.96
C GLN A 551 8.20 -7.41 -24.84
N PRO A 552 7.49 -6.40 -25.39
CA PRO A 552 6.15 -6.07 -24.93
C PRO A 552 5.09 -7.12 -25.31
N CYS A 553 5.36 -7.93 -26.34
CA CYS A 553 4.49 -9.04 -26.74
C CYS A 553 5.27 -10.13 -27.47
N ILE A 554 4.98 -11.41 -27.20
CA ILE A 554 5.67 -12.56 -27.79
C ILE A 554 5.39 -12.68 -29.30
N ASP A 555 4.19 -12.29 -29.74
CA ASP A 555 3.72 -12.50 -31.12
C ASP A 555 4.13 -11.37 -32.08
N TYR A 556 4.71 -10.29 -31.55
CA TYR A 556 5.11 -9.13 -32.33
C TYR A 556 6.62 -8.97 -32.29
N SER A 557 7.23 -8.85 -33.47
CA SER A 557 8.64 -8.53 -33.60
C SER A 557 8.80 -7.03 -33.85
N PRO A 558 9.79 -6.37 -33.21
CA PRO A 558 10.13 -5.01 -33.59
C PRO A 558 10.73 -5.01 -35.00
N VAL A 559 10.16 -4.18 -35.86
CA VAL A 559 10.68 -3.91 -37.21
C VAL A 559 11.77 -2.85 -37.11
N ILE A 560 11.46 -1.75 -36.42
CA ILE A 560 12.34 -0.59 -36.33
C ILE A 560 11.99 0.27 -35.10
N THR A 561 12.99 0.94 -34.55
CA THR A 561 12.87 1.86 -33.42
C THR A 561 13.45 3.22 -33.80
N VAL A 562 12.77 4.28 -33.40
CA VAL A 562 13.27 5.65 -33.41
C VAL A 562 13.50 6.03 -31.95
N GLU A 563 14.72 6.47 -31.63
CA GLU A 563 15.10 6.86 -30.27
C GLU A 563 14.40 8.15 -29.83
N PRO A 564 14.14 8.33 -28.52
CA PRO A 564 13.68 9.60 -27.99
C PRO A 564 14.78 10.68 -28.10
N ASP A 565 14.36 11.94 -28.24
CA ASP A 565 15.23 13.12 -28.18
C ASP A 565 15.15 13.72 -26.77
N HIS A 566 16.26 13.72 -26.02
CA HIS A 566 16.30 14.17 -24.62
C HIS A 566 15.17 13.55 -23.76
N PHE A 567 14.99 12.22 -23.84
CA PHE A 567 13.94 11.43 -23.16
C PHE A 567 12.51 11.63 -23.66
N LEU A 568 12.27 12.55 -24.60
CA LEU A 568 10.96 12.83 -25.15
C LEU A 568 10.77 12.15 -26.51
N GLY A 569 9.57 11.63 -26.76
CA GLY A 569 9.25 10.97 -28.02
C GLY A 569 9.71 9.52 -28.06
N GLY A 570 10.31 9.14 -29.18
CA GLY A 570 10.61 7.75 -29.51
C GLY A 570 9.40 7.02 -30.09
N ILE A 571 9.69 6.10 -31.00
CA ILE A 571 8.70 5.35 -31.78
C ILE A 571 9.14 3.89 -31.86
N TRP A 572 8.25 2.96 -31.54
CA TRP A 572 8.44 1.54 -31.84
C TRP A 572 7.48 1.11 -32.92
N PHE A 573 8.02 0.46 -33.94
CA PHE A 573 7.24 -0.18 -34.98
C PHE A 573 7.26 -1.69 -34.78
N LEU A 574 6.10 -2.28 -34.51
CA LEU A 574 5.95 -3.70 -34.21
C LEU A 574 5.06 -4.37 -35.26
N GLN A 575 5.42 -5.59 -35.65
CA GLN A 575 4.70 -6.35 -36.66
C GLN A 575 4.38 -7.76 -36.17
N HIS A 576 3.18 -8.25 -36.49
CA HIS A 576 2.79 -9.63 -36.25
C HIS A 576 3.62 -10.61 -37.11
N ARG A 577 4.19 -11.65 -36.49
CA ARG A 577 5.26 -12.50 -37.06
C ARG A 577 4.92 -13.33 -38.32
N SER A 578 3.66 -13.40 -38.76
CA SER A 578 3.22 -14.51 -39.61
C SER A 578 2.47 -14.16 -40.91
N ILE A 579 2.37 -12.89 -41.32
CA ILE A 579 1.43 -12.54 -42.42
C ILE A 579 1.98 -11.50 -43.42
N PHE A 580 2.99 -10.70 -43.08
CA PHE A 580 3.40 -9.55 -43.90
C PHE A 580 4.91 -9.44 -44.08
N THR A 581 5.35 -8.77 -45.15
CA THR A 581 6.70 -8.22 -45.27
C THR A 581 6.65 -6.73 -44.95
N SER A 582 7.70 -6.25 -44.29
CA SER A 582 7.93 -4.81 -44.11
C SER A 582 9.32 -4.45 -44.64
N GLU A 583 9.41 -3.38 -45.40
CA GLU A 583 10.68 -2.82 -45.86
C GLU A 583 10.81 -1.36 -45.40
N VAL A 584 11.94 -1.00 -44.83
CA VAL A 584 12.20 0.37 -44.39
C VAL A 584 12.60 1.19 -45.62
N ILE A 585 11.79 2.20 -45.96
CA ILE A 585 12.04 3.09 -47.11
C ILE A 585 12.96 4.24 -46.71
N SER A 586 12.68 4.86 -45.56
CA SER A 586 13.47 5.98 -45.06
C SER A 586 13.57 5.90 -43.54
N PHE A 587 14.69 6.40 -43.02
CA PHE A 587 14.95 6.45 -41.59
C PHE A 587 15.80 7.67 -41.26
N THR A 588 15.34 8.45 -40.30
CA THR A 588 16.06 9.55 -39.68
C THR A 588 15.97 9.40 -38.16
N PRO A 589 16.74 10.20 -37.37
CA PRO A 589 16.63 10.16 -35.91
C PRO A 589 15.24 10.49 -35.34
N LYS A 590 14.32 11.04 -36.14
CA LYS A 590 12.98 11.46 -35.69
C LYS A 590 11.84 10.96 -36.57
N GLU A 591 12.14 10.22 -37.62
CA GLU A 591 11.17 9.78 -38.61
C GLU A 591 11.53 8.40 -39.15
N VAL A 592 10.52 7.59 -39.37
CA VAL A 592 10.65 6.32 -40.05
C VAL A 592 9.49 6.12 -41.02
N SER A 593 9.82 5.70 -42.24
CA SER A 593 8.83 5.29 -43.24
C SER A 593 9.05 3.85 -43.64
N ILE A 594 7.96 3.08 -43.67
CA ILE A 594 8.00 1.69 -44.09
C ILE A 594 6.96 1.38 -45.17
N GLN A 595 7.31 0.43 -46.01
CA GLN A 595 6.41 -0.24 -46.94
C GLN A 595 5.94 -1.55 -46.33
N ILE A 596 4.66 -1.86 -46.50
CA ILE A 596 4.02 -3.08 -46.02
C ILE A 596 3.46 -3.83 -47.21
N GLY A 597 3.92 -5.07 -47.41
CA GLY A 597 3.40 -6.01 -48.39
C GLY A 597 2.80 -7.25 -47.72
N ILE A 598 1.86 -7.91 -48.41
CA ILE A 598 1.24 -9.16 -47.96
C ILE A 598 2.07 -10.34 -48.49
N ILE A 599 2.41 -11.30 -47.63
CA ILE A 599 3.08 -12.55 -48.02
C ILE A 599 2.00 -13.59 -48.33
N GLU A 600 2.06 -14.22 -49.50
CA GLU A 600 1.26 -15.42 -49.84
C GLU A 600 1.65 -16.66 -49.03
#